data_AF-E9GHC0-F1
#
_entry.id   AF-E9GHC0-F1
#
_cell.length_a   1.000
_cell.length_b   1.000
_cell.length_c   1.000
_cell.angle_alpha   90.00
_cell.angle_beta   90.00
_cell.angle_gamma   90.00
#
_symmetry.space_group_name_H-M   'P 1'
#
loop_
_entity.id
_entity.type
_entity.pdbx_description
1 polymer ?
#
loop_
_entity_poly.entity_id
_entity_poly.type
_entity_poly.pdbx_seq_one_letter_code
_entity_poly.pdbx_strand_id
1 'polypeptide(L)'
;MGSASDSEEEVDTKTILAIRTSAKRRHTRQANHLKALIDGGGTADDVNVALAVLQEAYNEVVRVNAKYKQADKGKEQDAIEWEAEINTFYTGCRKAAEEYTNKEKEKLDAAPNAKKRRLELEFEREQAKLDEQRKLEDIRQQSQREQEDLTLQIEYQRQLEGLKSPVKSSFKPRFLCLGGGHLQMDPKVWKHAVGAY
;
A
#
# COMPACT_ATOMS: atom_id res chain seq x y z
N MET A 1 -24.35 7.20 77.64
CA MET A 1 -24.12 8.23 76.60
C MET A 1 -24.33 7.56 75.26
N GLY A 2 -25.42 7.93 74.59
CA GLY A 2 -26.03 7.16 73.51
C GLY A 2 -25.44 7.47 72.13
N SER A 3 -25.48 6.44 71.31
CA SER A 3 -25.18 6.35 69.88
C SER A 3 -25.75 7.51 69.06
N ALA A 4 -24.87 8.27 68.42
CA ALA A 4 -25.23 9.23 67.36
C ALA A 4 -24.47 8.97 66.04
N SER A 5 -23.60 7.96 65.98
CA SER A 5 -22.70 7.76 64.81
C SER A 5 -23.33 6.97 63.66
N ASP A 6 -24.28 6.08 63.91
CA ASP A 6 -24.76 5.12 62.90
C ASP A 6 -25.66 5.75 61.83
N SER A 7 -26.41 6.81 62.19
CA SER A 7 -27.41 7.39 61.28
C SER A 7 -26.81 8.27 60.18
N GLU A 8 -25.67 8.94 60.42
CA GLU A 8 -25.04 9.79 59.41
C GLU A 8 -24.29 8.96 58.36
N GLU A 9 -23.66 7.85 58.78
CA GLU A 9 -22.93 6.92 57.91
C GLU A 9 -23.89 6.11 57.00
N GLU A 10 -25.06 5.73 57.52
CA GLU A 10 -26.11 5.08 56.73
C GLU A 10 -26.71 6.02 55.66
N VAL A 11 -26.81 7.33 55.95
CA VAL A 11 -27.31 8.33 54.99
C VAL A 11 -26.30 8.58 53.86
N ASP A 12 -25.00 8.58 54.17
CA ASP A 12 -23.93 8.75 53.17
C ASP A 12 -23.88 7.57 52.18
N THR A 13 -23.94 6.32 52.68
CA THR A 13 -23.96 5.11 51.84
C THR A 13 -25.16 5.05 50.88
N LYS A 14 -26.36 5.38 51.37
CA LYS A 14 -27.57 5.50 50.52
C LYS A 14 -27.42 6.56 49.43
N THR A 15 -26.83 7.71 49.77
CA THR A 15 -26.58 8.80 48.83
C THR A 15 -25.58 8.37 47.75
N ILE A 16 -24.47 7.75 48.15
CA ILE A 16 -23.45 7.24 47.22
C ILE A 16 -24.04 6.17 46.29
N LEU A 17 -24.89 5.27 46.80
CA LEU A 17 -25.57 4.26 45.99
C LEU A 17 -26.51 4.90 44.94
N ALA A 18 -27.22 5.97 45.30
CA ALA A 18 -28.08 6.70 44.37
C ALA A 18 -27.26 7.36 43.25
N ILE A 19 -26.13 7.99 43.60
CA ILE A 19 -25.19 8.57 42.63
C ILE A 19 -24.62 7.48 41.71
N ARG A 20 -24.22 6.32 42.27
CA ARG A 20 -23.71 5.17 41.49
C ARG A 20 -24.73 4.68 40.47
N THR A 21 -25.98 4.53 40.89
CA THR A 21 -27.08 4.14 40.02
C THR A 21 -27.32 5.16 38.91
N SER A 22 -27.30 6.45 39.25
CA SER A 22 -27.45 7.54 38.27
C SER A 22 -26.33 7.55 37.23
N ALA A 23 -25.08 7.38 37.68
CA ALA A 23 -23.91 7.29 36.81
C ALA A 23 -24.02 6.09 35.84
N LYS A 24 -24.43 4.91 36.33
CA LYS A 24 -24.68 3.73 35.44
C LYS A 24 -25.74 4.02 34.39
N ARG A 25 -26.86 4.64 34.78
CA ARG A 25 -27.91 5.03 33.82
C ARG A 25 -27.38 6.02 32.77
N ARG A 26 -26.53 6.98 33.16
CA ARG A 26 -25.86 7.88 32.20
C ARG A 26 -24.97 7.08 31.25
N HIS A 27 -24.10 6.22 31.76
CA HIS A 27 -23.23 5.37 30.94
C HIS A 27 -24.02 4.51 29.95
N THR A 28 -25.07 3.79 30.41
CA THR A 28 -25.92 2.98 29.53
C THR A 28 -26.60 3.81 28.45
N ARG A 29 -27.09 5.02 28.77
CA ARG A 29 -27.67 5.92 27.76
C ARG A 29 -26.65 6.32 26.70
N GLN A 30 -25.43 6.66 27.10
CA GLN A 30 -24.37 7.03 26.15
C GLN A 30 -23.94 5.85 25.28
N ALA A 31 -23.85 4.65 25.85
CA ALA A 31 -23.52 3.44 25.10
C ALA A 31 -24.61 3.10 24.06
N ASN A 32 -25.88 3.23 24.43
CA ASN A 32 -26.99 3.04 23.51
C ASN A 32 -27.01 4.11 22.40
N HIS A 33 -26.66 5.35 22.73
CA HIS A 33 -26.54 6.41 21.73
C HIS A 33 -25.41 6.13 20.73
N LEU A 34 -24.23 5.74 21.20
CA LEU A 34 -23.11 5.33 20.34
C LEU A 34 -23.51 4.15 19.43
N LYS A 35 -24.18 3.13 20.00
CA LYS A 35 -24.68 2.00 19.22
C LYS A 35 -25.66 2.45 18.13
N ALA A 36 -26.59 3.34 18.46
CA ALA A 36 -27.55 3.87 17.49
C ALA A 36 -26.87 4.66 16.36
N LEU A 37 -25.79 5.40 16.66
CA LEU A 37 -25.00 6.07 15.62
C LEU A 37 -24.30 5.07 14.70
N ILE A 38 -23.69 4.02 15.26
CA ILE A 38 -23.04 2.97 14.48
C ILE A 38 -24.06 2.24 13.58
N ASP A 39 -25.18 1.80 14.16
CA ASP A 39 -26.23 1.06 13.46
C ASP A 39 -26.96 1.94 12.40
N GLY A 40 -27.09 3.24 12.68
CA GLY A 40 -27.72 4.22 11.79
C GLY A 40 -26.80 4.80 10.72
N GLY A 41 -25.52 4.46 10.71
CA GLY A 41 -24.54 4.99 9.74
C GLY A 41 -24.20 6.47 9.96
N GLY A 42 -24.11 6.91 11.22
CA GLY A 42 -23.63 8.25 11.57
C GLY A 42 -22.19 8.51 11.09
N THR A 43 -21.78 9.77 11.01
CA THR A 43 -20.43 10.06 10.49
C THR A 43 -19.34 9.53 11.42
N ALA A 44 -18.16 9.26 10.87
CA ALA A 44 -17.00 8.83 11.66
C ALA A 44 -16.69 9.82 12.81
N ASP A 45 -16.86 11.11 12.57
CA ASP A 45 -16.65 12.15 13.59
C ASP A 45 -17.71 12.09 14.70
N ASP A 46 -18.99 11.90 14.35
CA ASP A 46 -20.07 11.75 15.33
C ASP A 46 -19.84 10.52 16.23
N VAL A 47 -19.41 9.40 15.63
CA VAL A 47 -19.07 8.16 16.36
C VAL A 47 -17.89 8.40 17.31
N ASN A 48 -16.85 9.12 16.87
CA ASN A 48 -15.69 9.45 17.70
C ASN A 48 -16.08 10.37 18.88
N VAL A 49 -16.93 11.38 18.63
CA VAL A 49 -17.44 12.27 19.69
C VAL A 49 -18.28 11.49 20.70
N ALA A 50 -19.20 10.64 20.24
CA ALA A 50 -20.02 9.81 21.11
C ALA A 50 -19.19 8.82 21.93
N LEU A 51 -18.12 8.26 21.35
CA LEU A 51 -17.17 7.40 22.08
C LEU A 51 -16.45 8.15 23.19
N ALA A 52 -16.00 9.39 22.95
CA ALA A 52 -15.37 10.22 23.97
C ALA A 52 -16.32 10.56 25.12
N VAL A 53 -17.58 10.88 24.82
CA VAL A 53 -18.63 11.12 25.83
C VAL A 53 -18.93 9.85 26.65
N LEU A 54 -18.96 8.68 25.99
CA LEU A 54 -19.10 7.40 26.68
C LEU A 54 -17.92 7.12 27.62
N GLN A 55 -16.69 7.40 27.17
CA GLN A 55 -15.49 7.23 27.99
C GLN A 55 -15.51 8.12 29.24
N GLU A 56 -15.96 9.37 29.12
CA GLU A 56 -16.14 10.25 30.28
C GLU A 56 -17.16 9.69 31.27
N ALA A 57 -18.31 9.22 30.78
CA ALA A 57 -19.34 8.59 31.61
C ALA A 57 -18.84 7.30 32.28
N TYR A 58 -18.00 6.51 31.59
CA TYR A 58 -17.36 5.33 32.14
C TYR A 58 -16.41 5.69 33.30
N ASN A 59 -15.53 6.68 33.10
CA ASN A 59 -14.61 7.16 34.14
C ASN A 59 -15.36 7.67 35.37
N GLU A 60 -16.48 8.39 35.17
CA GLU A 60 -17.35 8.84 36.25
C GLU A 60 -17.92 7.65 37.04
N VAL A 61 -18.43 6.64 36.35
CA VAL A 61 -18.98 5.42 36.95
C VAL A 61 -17.95 4.69 37.80
N VAL A 62 -16.74 4.47 37.28
CA VAL A 62 -15.63 3.82 37.99
C VAL A 62 -15.27 4.61 39.25
N ARG A 63 -15.14 5.94 39.12
CA ARG A 63 -14.83 6.83 40.25
C ARG A 63 -15.90 6.77 41.35
N VAL A 64 -17.18 6.78 40.99
CA VAL A 64 -18.27 6.69 41.97
C VAL A 64 -18.32 5.31 42.62
N ASN A 65 -18.06 4.24 41.85
CA ASN A 65 -18.01 2.89 42.40
C ASN A 65 -16.83 2.69 43.38
N ALA A 66 -15.69 3.34 43.12
CA ALA A 66 -14.58 3.37 44.07
C ALA A 66 -14.96 4.03 45.41
N LYS A 67 -15.73 5.13 45.38
CA LYS A 67 -16.29 5.75 46.59
C LYS A 67 -17.29 4.82 47.30
N TYR A 68 -18.12 4.11 46.54
CA TYR A 68 -19.05 3.13 47.10
C TYR A 68 -18.34 1.98 47.82
N LYS A 69 -17.26 1.44 47.25
CA LYS A 69 -16.41 0.41 47.91
C LYS A 69 -15.85 0.89 49.25
N GLN A 70 -15.47 2.16 49.34
CA GLN A 70 -14.93 2.75 50.57
C GLN A 70 -16.01 2.94 51.63
N ALA A 71 -17.22 3.34 51.22
CA ALA A 71 -18.33 3.62 52.12
C ALA A 71 -19.05 2.34 52.62
N ASP A 72 -19.08 1.27 51.81
CA ASP A 72 -19.81 0.03 52.11
C ASP A 72 -18.90 -1.20 51.88
N LYS A 73 -17.99 -1.44 52.84
CA LYS A 73 -17.03 -2.57 52.80
C LYS A 73 -17.69 -3.94 52.78
N GLY A 74 -18.95 -4.04 53.23
CA GLY A 74 -19.72 -5.29 53.22
C GLY A 74 -20.16 -5.73 51.82
N LYS A 75 -20.10 -4.83 50.82
CA LYS A 75 -20.53 -5.07 49.43
C LYS A 75 -19.43 -4.88 48.41
N GLU A 76 -18.18 -5.07 48.83
CA GLU A 76 -17.02 -4.92 47.96
C GLU A 76 -17.06 -5.88 46.76
N GLN A 77 -17.43 -7.14 46.98
CA GLN A 77 -17.54 -8.14 45.91
C GLN A 77 -18.60 -7.75 44.87
N ASP A 78 -19.80 -7.34 45.31
CA ASP A 78 -20.86 -6.83 44.43
C ASP A 78 -20.39 -5.63 43.61
N ALA A 79 -19.62 -4.72 44.23
CA ALA A 79 -19.08 -3.56 43.55
C ALA A 79 -18.00 -3.92 42.52
N ILE A 80 -17.20 -4.96 42.76
CA ILE A 80 -16.21 -5.48 41.80
C ILE A 80 -16.90 -6.12 40.60
N GLU A 81 -17.88 -7.00 40.83
CA GLU A 81 -18.64 -7.66 39.76
C GLU A 81 -19.37 -6.64 38.90
N TRP A 82 -20.02 -5.66 39.54
CA TRP A 82 -20.70 -4.58 38.85
C TRP A 82 -19.78 -3.73 37.97
N GLU A 83 -18.54 -3.48 38.41
CA GLU A 83 -17.56 -2.74 37.62
C GLU A 83 -17.06 -3.57 36.43
N ALA A 84 -16.88 -4.88 36.63
CA ALA A 84 -16.48 -5.81 35.57
C ALA A 84 -17.55 -5.89 34.46
N GLU A 85 -18.83 -5.94 34.81
CA GLU A 85 -19.94 -5.87 33.84
C GLU A 85 -19.86 -4.60 32.99
N ILE A 86 -19.71 -3.44 33.65
CA ILE A 86 -19.66 -2.14 32.97
C ILE A 86 -18.42 -2.02 32.10
N ASN A 87 -17.28 -2.52 32.56
CA ASN A 87 -16.05 -2.56 31.78
C ASN A 87 -16.19 -3.46 30.54
N THR A 88 -16.79 -4.63 30.69
CA THR A 88 -17.06 -5.53 29.56
C THR A 88 -17.97 -4.86 28.52
N PHE A 89 -19.00 -4.16 28.99
CA PHE A 89 -19.90 -3.42 28.11
C PHE A 89 -19.19 -2.25 27.42
N TYR A 90 -18.43 -1.43 28.14
CA TYR A 90 -17.66 -0.31 27.60
C TYR A 90 -16.62 -0.76 26.56
N THR A 91 -15.85 -1.80 26.87
CA THR A 91 -14.84 -2.34 25.94
C THR A 91 -15.47 -2.90 24.67
N GLY A 92 -16.65 -3.51 24.76
CA GLY A 92 -17.44 -3.93 23.59
C GLY A 92 -17.85 -2.74 22.71
N CYS A 93 -18.40 -1.69 23.32
CA CYS A 93 -18.76 -0.45 22.60
C CYS A 93 -17.56 0.22 21.95
N ARG A 94 -16.41 0.26 22.64
CA ARG A 94 -15.17 0.84 22.13
C ARG A 94 -14.67 0.10 20.90
N LYS A 95 -14.59 -1.24 20.95
CA LYS A 95 -14.18 -2.05 19.80
C LYS A 95 -15.10 -1.84 18.60
N ALA A 96 -16.42 -1.83 18.82
CA ALA A 96 -17.39 -1.60 17.76
C ALA A 96 -17.20 -0.22 17.09
N ALA A 97 -16.96 0.83 17.88
CA ALA A 97 -16.66 2.16 17.35
C ALA A 97 -15.34 2.16 16.55
N GLU A 98 -14.26 1.60 17.10
CA GLU A 98 -12.95 1.53 16.41
C GLU A 98 -13.04 0.77 15.08
N GLU A 99 -13.76 -0.36 15.04
CA GLU A 99 -14.00 -1.12 13.81
C GLU A 99 -14.81 -0.32 12.78
N TYR A 100 -15.82 0.43 13.22
CA TYR A 100 -16.61 1.29 12.34
C TYR A 100 -15.74 2.38 11.71
N THR A 101 -14.98 3.11 12.53
CA THR A 101 -14.12 4.20 12.05
C THR A 101 -13.02 3.69 11.12
N ASN A 102 -12.47 2.49 11.38
CA ASN A 102 -11.48 1.87 10.50
C ASN A 102 -12.08 1.49 9.15
N LYS A 103 -13.27 0.89 9.12
CA LYS A 103 -13.98 0.56 7.87
C LYS A 103 -14.27 1.83 7.04
N GLU A 104 -14.65 2.92 7.69
CA GLU A 104 -14.87 4.21 6.99
C GLU A 104 -13.56 4.78 6.42
N LYS A 105 -12.44 4.67 7.14
CA LYS A 105 -11.12 5.06 6.61
C LYS A 105 -10.70 4.22 5.41
N GLU A 106 -10.87 2.90 5.48
CA GLU A 106 -10.54 2.00 4.36
C GLU A 106 -11.34 2.33 3.10
N LYS A 107 -12.63 2.69 3.23
CA LYS A 107 -13.46 3.14 2.10
C LYS A 107 -12.93 4.44 1.48
N LEU A 108 -12.49 5.39 2.31
CA LEU A 108 -11.91 6.65 1.85
C LEU A 108 -10.56 6.44 1.16
N ASP A 109 -9.74 5.49 1.63
CA ASP A 109 -8.41 5.21 1.07
C ASP A 109 -8.44 4.37 -0.21
N ALA A 110 -9.46 3.55 -0.42
CA ALA A 110 -9.58 2.67 -1.60
C ALA A 110 -9.75 3.44 -2.93
N ALA A 111 -10.55 4.51 -2.94
CA ALA A 111 -10.87 5.27 -4.16
C ALA A 111 -9.70 6.14 -4.71
N PRO A 112 -8.95 6.91 -3.90
CA PRO A 112 -7.82 7.70 -4.38
C PRO A 112 -6.60 6.83 -4.72
N ASN A 113 -6.42 5.69 -4.08
CA ASN A 113 -5.30 4.77 -4.34
C ASN A 113 -5.35 4.19 -5.76
N ALA A 114 -6.53 3.81 -6.26
CA ALA A 114 -6.67 3.27 -7.61
C ALA A 114 -6.27 4.27 -8.72
N LYS A 115 -6.64 5.55 -8.57
CA LYS A 115 -6.28 6.60 -9.53
C LYS A 115 -4.79 6.92 -9.50
N LYS A 116 -4.22 7.03 -8.29
CA LYS A 116 -2.79 7.26 -8.11
C LYS A 116 -1.97 6.13 -8.73
N ARG A 117 -2.36 4.87 -8.46
CA ARG A 117 -1.70 3.69 -9.03
C ARG A 117 -1.80 3.61 -10.55
N ARG A 118 -2.91 4.08 -11.15
CA ARG A 118 -3.04 4.14 -12.61
C ARG A 118 -2.07 5.14 -13.23
N LEU A 119 -1.95 6.33 -12.65
CA LEU A 119 -1.03 7.37 -13.11
C LEU A 119 0.44 6.94 -12.98
N GLU A 120 0.79 6.26 -11.89
CA GLU A 120 2.14 5.75 -11.66
C GLU A 120 2.53 4.68 -12.70
N LEU A 121 1.61 3.75 -13.01
CA LEU A 121 1.81 2.77 -14.08
C LEU A 121 1.90 3.39 -15.48
N GLU A 122 1.15 4.48 -15.73
CA GLU A 122 1.23 5.23 -16.99
C GLU A 122 2.61 5.90 -17.13
N PHE A 123 3.11 6.52 -16.05
CA PHE A 123 4.43 7.14 -16.01
C PHE A 123 5.57 6.14 -16.20
N GLU A 124 5.54 5.01 -15.50
CA GLU A 124 6.55 3.94 -15.67
C GLU A 124 6.62 3.42 -17.11
N ARG A 125 5.46 3.26 -17.76
CA ARG A 125 5.40 2.84 -19.17
C ARG A 125 6.00 3.89 -20.11
N GLU A 126 5.77 5.17 -19.86
CA GLU A 126 6.37 6.24 -20.65
C GLU A 126 7.89 6.30 -20.45
N GLN A 127 8.36 6.13 -19.21
CA GLN A 127 9.79 6.10 -18.92
C GLN A 127 10.48 4.89 -19.57
N ALA A 128 9.86 3.70 -19.51
CA ALA A 128 10.39 2.51 -20.16
C ALA A 128 10.53 2.68 -21.69
N LYS A 129 9.57 3.34 -22.34
CA LYS A 129 9.65 3.65 -23.78
C LYS A 129 10.82 4.59 -24.10
N LEU A 130 11.05 5.60 -23.27
CA LEU A 130 12.16 6.54 -23.46
C LEU A 130 13.51 5.85 -23.26
N ASP A 131 13.63 4.97 -22.26
CA ASP A 131 14.86 4.23 -22.01
C ASP A 131 15.15 3.21 -23.11
N GLU A 132 14.13 2.55 -23.66
CA GLU A 132 14.27 1.68 -24.84
C GLU A 132 14.75 2.47 -26.06
N GLN A 133 14.18 3.66 -26.31
CA GLN A 133 14.60 4.52 -27.41
C GLN A 133 16.06 4.97 -27.27
N ARG A 134 16.49 5.35 -26.06
CA ARG A 134 17.90 5.70 -25.79
C ARG A 134 18.84 4.53 -26.07
N LYS A 135 18.49 3.33 -25.60
CA LYS A 135 19.27 2.11 -25.86
C LYS A 135 19.39 1.81 -27.35
N LEU A 136 18.29 1.94 -28.10
CA LEU A 136 18.29 1.72 -29.54
C LEU A 136 19.19 2.74 -30.27
N GLU A 137 19.16 4.01 -29.85
CA GLU A 137 20.01 5.05 -30.43
C GLU A 137 21.50 4.81 -30.10
N ASP A 138 21.82 4.40 -28.89
CA ASP A 138 23.19 4.06 -28.48
C ASP A 138 23.74 2.88 -29.31
N ILE A 139 22.93 1.83 -29.51
CA ILE A 139 23.30 0.68 -30.35
C ILE A 139 23.53 1.12 -31.80
N ARG A 140 22.66 1.99 -32.33
CA ARG A 140 22.79 2.52 -33.69
C ARG A 140 24.10 3.27 -33.87
N GLN A 141 24.45 4.14 -32.92
CA GLN A 141 25.70 4.88 -32.97
C GLN A 141 26.92 3.97 -32.81
N GLN A 142 26.85 2.96 -31.96
CA GLN A 142 27.92 1.98 -31.82
C GLN A 142 28.15 1.21 -33.12
N SER A 143 27.08 0.71 -33.74
CA SER A 143 27.17 -0.01 -35.01
C SER A 143 27.78 0.87 -36.12
N GLN A 144 27.43 2.16 -36.16
CA GLN A 144 28.02 3.10 -37.11
C GLN A 144 29.53 3.26 -36.89
N ARG A 145 29.97 3.45 -35.65
CA ARG A 145 31.40 3.56 -35.32
C ARG A 145 32.18 2.31 -35.70
N GLU A 146 31.64 1.13 -35.42
CA GLU A 146 32.25 -0.14 -35.77
C GLU A 146 32.34 -0.33 -37.30
N GLN A 147 31.32 0.11 -38.04
CA GLN A 147 31.33 0.06 -39.50
C GLN A 147 32.38 1.00 -40.11
N GLU A 148 32.52 2.21 -39.56
CA GLU A 148 33.57 3.17 -39.95
C GLU A 148 34.97 2.61 -39.68
N ASP A 149 35.20 2.01 -38.51
CA ASP A 149 36.49 1.40 -38.16
C ASP A 149 36.85 0.22 -39.08
N LEU A 150 35.89 -0.66 -39.35
CA LEU A 150 36.08 -1.76 -40.31
C LEU A 150 36.40 -1.25 -41.71
N THR A 151 35.76 -0.16 -42.15
CA THR A 151 36.01 0.44 -43.46
C THR A 151 37.45 0.98 -43.53
N LEU A 152 37.90 1.67 -42.49
CA LEU A 152 39.28 2.18 -42.40
C LEU A 152 40.31 1.04 -42.38
N GLN A 153 40.05 -0.05 -41.66
CA GLN A 153 40.92 -1.23 -41.66
C GLN A 153 41.03 -1.86 -43.05
N ILE A 154 39.91 -1.99 -43.76
CA ILE A 154 39.88 -2.51 -45.14
C ILE A 154 40.68 -1.60 -46.07
N GLU A 155 40.50 -0.28 -45.98
CA GLU A 155 41.24 0.69 -46.81
C GLU A 155 42.74 0.65 -46.53
N TYR A 156 43.14 0.60 -45.26
CA TYR A 156 44.53 0.45 -44.85
C TYR A 156 45.15 -0.84 -45.40
N GLN A 157 44.43 -1.96 -45.30
CA GLN A 157 44.89 -3.23 -45.85
C GLN A 157 45.03 -3.19 -47.38
N ARG A 158 44.08 -2.57 -48.09
CA ARG A 158 44.17 -2.36 -49.55
C ARG A 158 45.41 -1.55 -49.94
N GLN A 159 45.77 -0.53 -49.17
CA GLN A 159 46.99 0.25 -49.42
C GLN A 159 48.25 -0.62 -49.23
N LEU A 160 48.29 -1.45 -48.19
CA LEU A 160 49.40 -2.39 -47.96
C LEU A 160 49.50 -3.46 -49.05
N GLU A 161 48.37 -3.95 -49.56
CA GLU A 161 48.34 -4.90 -50.67
C GLU A 161 48.74 -4.25 -52.00
N GLY A 162 48.35 -2.99 -52.24
CA GLY A 162 48.80 -2.21 -53.39
C GLY A 162 50.31 -1.91 -53.41
N LEU A 163 50.94 -1.82 -52.23
CA LEU A 163 52.39 -1.65 -52.08
C LEU A 163 53.20 -2.95 -52.23
N LYS A 164 52.56 -4.12 -52.28
CA LYS A 164 53.20 -5.45 -52.44
C LYS A 164 53.45 -5.88 -53.88
N SER A 165 53.43 -4.98 -54.86
CA SER A 165 53.96 -5.28 -56.20
C SER A 165 55.00 -4.24 -56.59
N PRO A 166 56.22 -4.68 -56.99
CA PRO A 166 56.38 -5.28 -58.31
C PRO A 166 57.38 -6.46 -58.40
N VAL A 167 57.38 -7.09 -59.59
CA VAL A 167 58.43 -7.93 -60.23
C VAL A 167 58.04 -9.39 -60.54
N LYS A 168 57.52 -9.55 -61.77
CA LYS A 168 57.80 -10.57 -62.80
C LYS A 168 58.13 -12.01 -62.35
N SER A 169 57.24 -12.94 -62.69
CA SER A 169 57.60 -14.33 -63.01
C SER A 169 56.88 -14.74 -64.28
N SER A 170 57.67 -15.03 -65.32
CA SER A 170 57.23 -15.53 -66.61
C SER A 170 56.71 -16.95 -66.50
N PHE A 171 55.40 -17.14 -66.51
CA PHE A 171 54.80 -18.44 -66.76
C PHE A 171 53.74 -18.27 -67.85
N LYS A 172 54.00 -18.80 -69.04
CA LYS A 172 53.05 -18.83 -70.17
C LYS A 172 51.97 -19.86 -69.86
N PRO A 173 50.68 -19.49 -69.73
CA PRO A 173 49.60 -20.46 -69.81
C PRO A 173 49.26 -20.66 -71.28
N ARG A 174 49.44 -21.89 -71.74
CA ARG A 174 48.97 -22.38 -73.03
C ARG A 174 47.44 -22.27 -73.04
N PHE A 175 46.90 -21.53 -74.01
CA PHE A 175 45.46 -21.45 -74.26
C PHE A 175 44.84 -22.85 -74.34
N LEU A 176 43.81 -23.09 -73.51
CA LEU A 176 42.76 -24.07 -73.76
C LEU A 176 41.42 -23.38 -73.52
N CYS A 177 40.74 -23.10 -74.62
CA CYS A 177 39.36 -22.63 -74.67
C CYS A 177 38.42 -23.71 -74.17
N LEU A 178 37.66 -23.45 -73.10
CA LEU A 178 36.33 -23.99 -72.78
C LEU A 178 35.72 -22.97 -71.80
N GLY A 179 34.80 -22.07 -72.16
CA GLY A 179 33.45 -22.36 -72.64
C GLY A 179 32.47 -22.27 -71.46
N GLY A 180 31.64 -21.23 -71.39
CA GLY A 180 30.35 -21.29 -70.69
C GLY A 180 30.03 -20.20 -69.66
N GLY A 181 29.11 -19.31 -70.04
CA GLY A 181 27.90 -19.09 -69.24
C GLY A 181 27.91 -18.01 -68.18
N HIS A 182 27.63 -16.78 -68.60
CA HIS A 182 27.05 -15.73 -67.77
C HIS A 182 25.65 -16.16 -67.31
N LEU A 183 25.43 -16.31 -65.99
CA LEU A 183 24.09 -16.42 -65.40
C LEU A 183 23.87 -15.22 -64.48
N GLN A 184 23.22 -14.22 -65.07
CA GLN A 184 22.57 -13.11 -64.41
C GLN A 184 21.34 -13.66 -63.68
N MET A 185 21.25 -13.48 -62.36
CA MET A 185 20.06 -13.82 -61.57
C MET A 185 19.25 -12.56 -61.27
N ASP A 186 17.99 -12.60 -61.69
CA ASP A 186 16.98 -11.56 -61.54
C ASP A 186 16.51 -11.40 -60.07
N PRO A 187 16.18 -10.18 -59.58
CA PRO A 187 15.93 -9.92 -58.15
C PRO A 187 14.52 -10.30 -57.62
N LYS A 188 13.79 -11.20 -58.28
CA LYS A 188 12.38 -11.49 -57.95
C LYS A 188 12.15 -12.89 -57.35
N VAL A 189 13.01 -13.36 -56.45
CA VAL A 189 12.70 -14.54 -55.62
C VAL A 189 13.33 -14.36 -54.23
N TRP A 190 12.77 -13.47 -53.41
CA TRP A 190 12.99 -13.48 -51.96
C TRP A 190 11.73 -12.99 -51.24
N LYS A 191 10.67 -13.79 -51.36
CA LYS A 191 9.59 -13.87 -50.37
C LYS A 191 9.41 -15.36 -50.06
N HIS A 192 9.33 -15.68 -48.77
CA HIS A 192 9.39 -17.01 -48.15
C HIS A 192 10.79 -17.48 -47.73
N ALA A 193 11.35 -16.85 -46.69
CA ALA A 193 12.22 -17.54 -45.72
C ALA A 193 12.52 -16.65 -44.50
N VAL A 194 11.51 -16.24 -43.72
CA VAL A 194 11.72 -15.95 -42.28
C VAL A 194 10.45 -16.35 -41.53
N GLY A 195 10.47 -17.52 -40.91
CA GLY A 195 9.41 -18.03 -40.05
C GLY A 195 9.79 -19.41 -39.51
N ALA A 196 10.01 -19.47 -38.18
CA ALA A 196 10.58 -20.56 -37.37
C ALA A 196 12.13 -20.62 -37.46
N TYR A 197 12.91 -20.38 -36.42
CA TYR A 197 12.74 -20.61 -34.98
C TYR A 197 13.25 -19.42 -34.15
#